data_AF-A0A5E4MAS9-F1
#
_entry.id   AF-A0A5E4MAS9-F1
#
_cell.length_a   1.000
_cell.length_b   1.000
_cell.length_c   1.000
_cell.angle_alpha   90.00
_cell.angle_beta   90.00
_cell.angle_gamma   90.00
#
_symmetry.space_group_name_H-M   'P 1'
#
loop_
_entity.id
_entity.type
_entity.pdbx_description
1 polymer ?
#
loop_
_entity_poly.entity_id
_entity_poly.type
_entity_poly.pdbx_seq_one_letter_code
_entity_poly.pdbx_strand_id
1 'polypeptide(L)'
;RKFLNSAALILQINHSPHDYQPVMHKLGLVSLADGRVEANLLFLRKLIDGCIDTPSILSQVSFKVPSRPTRLSASFAIAAHNSNYDRNQQIDRMMHLGNEHPHLFNIY
;
A
#
# COMPACT_ATOMS: atom_id res chain seq x y z
N ARG A 1 -7.24 14.20 -15.65
CA ARG A 1 -6.10 14.97 -15.08
C ARG A 1 -6.30 16.47 -15.32
N LYS A 2 -7.48 17.02 -14.98
CA LYS A 2 -7.81 18.43 -15.28
C LYS A 2 -6.96 19.40 -14.45
N PHE A 3 -6.85 19.14 -13.15
CA PHE A 3 -6.00 19.91 -12.24
C PHE A 3 -4.54 20.00 -12.70
N LEU A 4 -3.89 18.87 -13.01
CA LEU A 4 -2.49 18.86 -13.44
C LEU A 4 -2.27 19.60 -14.75
N ASN A 5 -3.22 19.50 -15.70
CA ASN A 5 -3.17 20.25 -16.94
C ASN A 5 -3.31 21.76 -16.72
N SER A 6 -4.25 22.16 -15.86
CA SER A 6 -4.42 23.58 -15.49
C SER A 6 -3.18 24.13 -14.76
N ALA A 7 -2.60 23.35 -13.84
CA ALA A 7 -1.40 23.74 -13.12
C ALA A 7 -0.19 23.86 -14.06
N ALA A 8 -0.04 22.94 -15.00
CA ALA A 8 1.01 23.00 -16.03
C ALA A 8 0.92 24.28 -16.86
N LEU A 9 -0.29 24.65 -17.28
CA LEU A 9 -0.54 25.86 -18.05
C LEU A 9 -0.21 27.13 -17.24
N ILE A 10 -0.73 27.23 -16.01
CA ILE A 10 -0.55 28.41 -15.15
C ILE A 10 0.91 28.59 -14.74
N LEU A 11 1.60 27.49 -14.42
CA LEU A 11 2.98 27.51 -13.91
C LEU A 11 4.04 27.32 -15.02
N GLN A 12 3.60 27.32 -16.28
CA GLN A 12 4.44 27.17 -17.47
C GLN A 12 5.40 25.98 -17.37
N ILE A 13 4.86 24.82 -16.98
CA ILE A 13 5.63 23.59 -16.83
C ILE A 13 5.53 22.81 -18.13
N ASN A 14 6.64 22.69 -18.84
CA ASN A 14 6.72 21.86 -20.04
C ASN A 14 6.62 20.38 -19.66
N HIS A 15 5.73 19.64 -20.32
CA HIS A 15 5.60 18.20 -20.16
C HIS A 15 5.05 17.57 -21.45
N SER A 16 5.31 16.28 -21.65
CA SER A 16 4.77 15.52 -22.78
C SER A 16 3.26 15.31 -22.61
N PRO A 17 2.47 15.23 -23.70
CA PRO A 17 1.05 14.89 -23.61
C PRO A 17 0.83 13.65 -22.73
N HIS A 18 -0.06 13.78 -21.76
CA HIS A 18 -0.42 12.75 -20.78
C HIS A 18 0.66 12.34 -19.76
N ASP A 19 1.91 12.75 -19.91
CA ASP A 19 2.92 12.61 -18.87
C ASP A 19 2.90 13.83 -17.95
N TYR A 20 2.35 13.67 -16.75
CA TYR A 20 2.26 14.73 -15.74
C TYR A 20 3.25 14.52 -14.59
N GLN A 21 4.19 13.57 -14.69
CA GLN A 21 5.22 13.38 -13.67
C GLN A 21 6.03 14.67 -13.40
N PRO A 22 6.43 15.47 -14.41
CA PRO A 22 7.14 16.73 -14.16
C PRO A 22 6.31 17.73 -13.36
N VAL A 23 5.00 17.80 -13.64
CA VAL A 23 4.05 18.69 -12.97
C VAL A 23 3.84 18.24 -11.53
N MET A 24 3.64 16.94 -11.31
CA MET A 24 3.49 16.36 -9.98
C MET A 24 4.73 16.59 -9.12
N HIS A 25 5.93 16.32 -9.67
CA HIS A 25 7.19 16.54 -8.99
C HIS A 25 7.39 18.02 -8.61
N LYS A 26 7.13 18.96 -9.53
CA LYS A 26 7.27 20.40 -9.24
C LYS A 26 6.29 20.89 -8.17
N LEU A 27 5.14 20.25 -8.04
CA LEU A 27 4.12 20.56 -7.01
C LEU A 27 4.30 19.75 -5.71
N GLY A 28 5.29 18.84 -5.63
CA GLY A 28 5.45 17.94 -4.48
C GLY A 28 4.29 16.96 -4.29
N LEU A 29 3.58 16.62 -5.37
CA LEU A 29 2.42 15.72 -5.33
C LEU A 29 2.84 14.27 -5.53
N VAL A 30 2.29 13.41 -4.68
CA VAL A 30 2.38 11.96 -4.81
C VAL A 30 1.16 11.45 -5.58
N SER A 31 1.29 10.35 -6.32
CA SER A 31 0.15 9.77 -7.02
C SER A 31 -0.86 9.22 -6.01
N LEU A 32 -2.14 9.22 -6.38
CA LEU A 32 -3.17 8.57 -5.56
C LEU A 32 -2.92 7.07 -5.38
N ALA A 33 -2.24 6.43 -6.33
CA ALA A 33 -1.91 5.02 -6.23
C ALA A 33 -0.87 4.80 -5.12
N ASP A 34 0.22 5.56 -5.13
CA ASP A 34 1.28 5.45 -4.13
C ASP A 34 0.76 5.88 -2.75
N GLY A 35 0.00 6.98 -2.67
CA GLY A 35 -0.63 7.41 -1.42
C GLY A 35 -1.57 6.38 -0.82
N ARG A 36 -2.26 5.58 -1.66
CA ARG A 36 -3.07 4.45 -1.18
C ARG A 36 -2.18 3.33 -0.65
N VAL A 37 -1.08 2.99 -1.31
CA VAL A 37 -0.13 1.97 -0.82
C VAL A 37 0.40 2.37 0.55
N GLU A 38 0.89 3.59 0.68
CA GLU A 38 1.40 4.12 1.96
C GLU A 38 0.34 4.10 3.06
N ALA A 39 -0.89 4.54 2.76
CA ALA A 39 -1.98 4.51 3.73
C ALA A 39 -2.34 3.09 4.18
N ASN A 40 -2.32 2.12 3.25
CA ASN A 40 -2.59 0.70 3.55
C ASN A 40 -1.51 0.12 4.46
N LEU A 41 -0.23 0.36 4.14
CA LEU A 41 0.92 -0.09 4.94
C LEU A 41 0.90 0.55 6.33
N LEU A 42 0.68 1.86 6.42
CA LEU A 42 0.62 2.58 7.68
C LEU A 42 -0.54 2.12 8.56
N PHE A 43 -1.71 1.91 7.97
CA PHE A 43 -2.87 1.39 8.69
C PHE A 43 -2.58 0.00 9.26
N LEU A 44 -2.09 -0.92 8.44
CA LEU A 44 -1.74 -2.28 8.87
C LEU A 44 -0.70 -2.25 10.00
N ARG A 45 0.32 -1.39 9.89
CA ARG A 45 1.34 -1.26 10.93
C ARG A 45 0.76 -0.76 12.23
N LYS A 46 -0.04 0.31 12.19
CA LYS A 46 -0.69 0.85 13.39
C LYS A 46 -1.64 -0.13 14.05
N LEU A 47 -2.29 -0.99 13.25
CA LEU A 47 -3.14 -2.06 13.74
C LEU A 47 -2.33 -3.13 14.50
N ILE A 48 -1.16 -3.51 13.98
CA ILE A 48 -0.27 -4.51 14.60
C ILE A 48 0.44 -3.95 15.84
N ASP A 49 0.94 -2.72 15.78
CA ASP A 49 1.64 -2.04 16.87
C ASP A 49 0.69 -1.55 17.99
N GLY A 50 -0.62 -1.82 17.87
CA GLY A 50 -1.64 -1.47 18.87
C GLY A 50 -1.99 0.02 18.93
N CYS A 51 -1.46 0.85 18.03
CA CYS A 51 -1.85 2.26 17.90
C CYS A 51 -3.31 2.43 17.44
N ILE A 52 -3.85 1.43 16.73
CA ILE A 52 -5.27 1.28 16.44
C ILE A 52 -5.74 0.05 17.19
N ASP A 53 -6.42 0.26 18.31
CA ASP A 53 -7.01 -0.82 19.10
C ASP A 53 -8.35 -1.24 18.50
N THR A 54 -8.31 -2.20 17.58
CA THR A 54 -9.52 -2.78 16.99
C THR A 54 -9.35 -4.29 16.80
N PRO A 55 -9.62 -5.08 17.85
CA PRO A 55 -9.42 -6.53 17.84
C PRO A 55 -10.22 -7.25 16.74
N SER A 56 -11.39 -6.73 16.38
CA SER A 56 -12.26 -7.31 15.33
C SER A 56 -11.70 -7.20 13.92
N ILE A 57 -10.83 -6.20 13.66
CA ILE A 57 -10.13 -6.05 12.39
C ILE A 57 -8.81 -6.82 12.47
N LEU A 58 -8.10 -6.73 13.60
CA LEU A 58 -6.86 -7.47 13.81
C LEU A 58 -7.07 -8.99 13.70
N SER A 59 -8.21 -9.51 14.16
CA SER A 59 -8.55 -10.93 14.04
C SER A 59 -8.73 -11.43 12.61
N GLN A 60 -8.88 -10.53 11.63
CA GLN A 60 -8.94 -10.86 10.20
C GLN A 60 -7.55 -10.93 9.57
N VAL A 61 -6.52 -10.39 10.23
CA VAL A 61 -5.14 -10.42 9.74
C VAL A 61 -4.56 -11.81 10.00
N SER A 62 -4.19 -12.49 8.93
CA SER A 62 -3.60 -13.83 9.01
C SER A 62 -2.07 -13.74 9.04
N PHE A 63 -1.47 -14.00 10.20
CA PHE A 63 -0.02 -14.02 10.35
C PHE A 63 0.56 -15.34 9.88
N LYS A 64 1.68 -15.27 9.15
CA LYS A 64 2.43 -16.46 8.74
C LYS A 64 3.58 -16.71 9.70
N VAL A 65 3.39 -17.70 10.58
CA VAL A 65 4.44 -18.14 11.51
C VAL A 65 5.04 -19.45 10.99
N PRO A 66 6.27 -19.46 10.46
CA PRO A 66 6.89 -20.67 9.97
C PRO A 66 7.37 -21.50 11.17
N SER A 67 7.09 -22.79 11.15
CA SER A 67 7.52 -23.74 12.18
C SER A 67 9.03 -24.01 12.17
N ARG A 68 9.71 -23.60 11.09
CA ARG A 68 11.15 -23.75 10.87
C ARG A 68 11.67 -22.47 10.24
N PRO A 69 12.93 -22.08 10.49
CA PRO A 69 13.54 -20.96 9.79
C PRO A 69 13.53 -21.22 8.28
N THR A 70 12.85 -20.35 7.53
CA THR A 70 12.86 -20.37 6.07
C THR A 70 13.45 -19.07 5.56
N ARG A 71 13.96 -19.07 4.31
CA ARG A 71 14.43 -17.85 3.65
C ARG A 71 13.29 -16.92 3.21
N LEU A 72 12.04 -17.29 3.50
CA LEU A 72 10.84 -16.61 3.02
C LEU A 72 10.46 -15.53 4.04
N SER A 73 10.55 -14.27 3.63
CA SER A 73 10.34 -13.11 4.50
C SER A 73 8.89 -12.64 4.59
N ALA A 74 7.92 -13.50 4.26
CA ALA A 74 6.51 -13.11 4.24
C ALA A 74 5.91 -13.21 5.65
N SER A 75 5.54 -12.06 6.22
CA SER A 75 4.93 -11.96 7.55
C SER A 75 3.45 -12.35 7.58
N PHE A 76 2.76 -12.31 6.44
CA PHE A 76 1.32 -12.56 6.34
C PHE A 76 0.99 -13.76 5.45
N ALA A 77 -0.06 -14.50 5.83
CA ALA A 77 -0.64 -15.57 5.05
C ALA A 77 -1.78 -15.00 4.20
N ILE A 78 -1.71 -15.21 2.88
CA ILE A 78 -2.73 -14.77 1.94
C ILE A 78 -3.59 -15.98 1.57
N ALA A 79 -4.91 -15.85 1.67
CA ALA A 79 -5.82 -16.87 1.18
C ALA A 79 -5.79 -16.97 -0.35
N ALA A 80 -6.07 -18.17 -0.88
CA ALA A 80 -6.28 -18.34 -2.30
C ALA A 80 -7.71 -17.90 -2.64
N HIS A 81 -7.85 -17.01 -3.62
CA HIS A 81 -9.14 -16.50 -4.06
C HIS A 81 -9.40 -16.84 -5.53
N ASN A 82 -10.66 -17.14 -5.84
CA ASN A 82 -11.09 -17.51 -7.20
C ASN A 82 -11.47 -16.28 -8.05
N SER A 83 -11.65 -15.12 -7.42
CA SER A 83 -12.03 -13.88 -8.09
C SER A 83 -11.05 -12.74 -7.77
N ASN A 84 -10.91 -11.83 -8.73
CA ASN A 84 -10.15 -10.59 -8.52
C ASN A 84 -10.81 -9.68 -7.49
N TYR A 85 -12.12 -9.80 -7.26
CA TYR A 85 -12.80 -9.01 -6.24
C TYR A 85 -12.36 -9.43 -4.85
N ASP A 86 -12.36 -10.74 -4.60
CA ASP A 86 -11.96 -11.32 -3.32
C ASP A 86 -10.47 -11.07 -3.03
N ARG A 87 -9.61 -11.21 -4.04
CA ARG A 87 -8.17 -10.87 -3.93
C ARG A 87 -7.92 -9.39 -3.58
N ASN A 88 -8.83 -8.50 -3.98
CA ASN A 88 -8.72 -7.07 -3.71
C ASN A 88 -9.51 -6.63 -2.47
N GLN A 89 -10.00 -7.57 -1.66
CA GLN A 89 -10.52 -7.22 -0.34
C GLN A 89 -9.45 -6.52 0.49
N GLN A 90 -9.92 -5.62 1.36
CA GLN A 90 -9.05 -4.62 1.97
C GLN A 90 -7.95 -5.25 2.83
N ILE A 91 -8.28 -6.25 3.65
CA ILE A 91 -7.30 -6.96 4.50
C ILE A 91 -6.32 -7.76 3.63
N ASP A 92 -6.79 -8.56 2.68
CA ASP A 92 -5.93 -9.36 1.79
C ASP A 92 -4.97 -8.49 0.98
N ARG A 93 -5.46 -7.35 0.47
CA ARG A 93 -4.64 -6.36 -0.22
C ARG A 93 -3.57 -5.77 0.70
N MET A 94 -3.92 -5.40 1.92
CA MET A 94 -2.94 -4.87 2.89
C MET A 94 -1.87 -5.90 3.25
N MET A 95 -2.27 -7.16 3.48
CA MET A 95 -1.34 -8.25 3.75
C MET A 95 -0.42 -8.54 2.56
N HIS A 96 -0.94 -8.47 1.33
CA HIS A 96 -0.14 -8.58 0.11
C HIS A 96 0.92 -7.49 0.03
N LEU A 97 0.53 -6.22 0.21
CA LEU A 97 1.47 -5.09 0.26
C LEU A 97 2.48 -5.26 1.39
N GLY A 98 2.04 -5.73 2.57
CA GLY A 98 2.94 -6.00 3.68
C GLY A 98 4.02 -7.05 3.37
N ASN A 99 3.66 -8.09 2.61
CA ASN A 99 4.61 -9.10 2.14
C ASN A 99 5.56 -8.58 1.05
N GLU A 100 5.19 -7.57 0.26
CA GLU A 100 6.08 -6.88 -0.67
C GLU A 100 7.08 -5.97 0.05
N HIS A 101 6.74 -5.50 1.26
CA HIS A 101 7.56 -4.63 2.09
C HIS A 101 7.91 -5.27 3.45
N PRO A 102 8.64 -6.40 3.48
CA PRO A 102 8.83 -7.22 4.70
C PRO A 102 9.57 -6.48 5.82
N HIS A 103 10.44 -5.52 5.47
CA HIS A 103 11.19 -4.70 6.43
C HIS A 103 10.30 -3.81 7.31
N LEU A 104 9.05 -3.55 6.90
CA LEU A 104 8.10 -2.75 7.67
C LEU A 104 7.37 -3.55 8.75
N PHE A 105 7.34 -4.88 8.61
CA PHE A 105 6.55 -5.79 9.44
C PHE A 105 7.39 -6.99 9.87
N ASN A 106 8.68 -6.78 10.17
CA ASN A 106 9.54 -7.90 10.53
C ASN A 106 9.15 -8.37 11.94
N ILE A 107 8.35 -9.44 12.04
CA ILE A 107 7.88 -10.03 13.30
C ILE A 107 8.90 -11.07 13.82
N TYR A 108 10.16 -10.99 13.39
CA TYR A 108 11.28 -11.86 13.78
C TYR A 108 12.51 -11.04 14.14
#